data_AF-A0A9E4G1C1-F1
#
_entry.id   AF-A0A9E4G1C1-F1
#
_cell.length_a   1.000
_cell.length_b   1.000
_cell.length_c   1.000
_cell.angle_alpha   90.00
_cell.angle_beta   90.00
_cell.angle_gamma   90.00
#
_symmetry.space_group_name_H-M   'P 1'
#
loop_
_entity.id
_entity.type
_entity.pdbx_description
1 polymer ?
#
loop_
_entity_poly.entity_id
_entity_poly.type
_entity_poly.pdbx_seq_one_letter_code
_entity_poly.pdbx_strand_id
1 'polypeptide(L)'
;GSVFVPYFMTGAISRYADLLENNTEADTAFRSEMTRRGIFMLPVAMKRNHVSAAHTDADIERTLNVAEDVLKDMIARQGLR
;
A
#
# COMPACT_ATOMS: atom_id res chain seq x y z
N GLY A 1 -9.66 -10.31 7.06
CA GLY A 1 -10.67 -10.42 5.99
C GLY A 1 -10.00 -10.25 4.64
N SER A 2 -10.72 -10.45 3.52
CA SER A 2 -10.14 -10.41 2.16
C SER A 2 -10.04 -9.01 1.54
N VAL A 3 -10.53 -7.96 2.21
CA VAL A 3 -10.47 -6.58 1.73
C VAL A 3 -9.49 -5.79 2.59
N PHE A 4 -8.59 -5.05 1.96
CA PHE A 4 -7.59 -4.22 2.65
C PHE A 4 -7.31 -2.91 1.92
N VAL A 5 -6.82 -1.92 2.67
CA VAL A 5 -6.38 -0.60 2.17
C VAL A 5 -5.13 -0.19 2.97
N PRO A 6 -3.98 0.05 2.33
CA PRO A 6 -2.86 0.72 2.98
C PRO A 6 -3.20 2.19 3.23
N TYR A 7 -2.85 2.69 4.42
CA TYR A 7 -2.90 4.11 4.76
C TYR A 7 -1.52 4.59 5.21
N PHE A 8 -1.12 5.76 4.74
CA PHE A 8 0.14 6.44 5.03
C PHE A 8 -0.12 7.60 6.00
N MET A 9 -0.52 7.23 7.21
CA MET A 9 -0.83 8.16 8.31
C MET A 9 -0.68 7.44 9.66
N THR A 10 -0.70 8.21 10.73
CA THR A 10 -0.67 7.71 12.11
C THR A 10 -1.92 8.11 12.87
N GLY A 11 -2.24 7.40 13.95
CA GLY A 11 -3.39 7.69 14.80
C GLY A 11 -4.57 6.76 14.58
N ALA A 12 -5.59 6.88 15.44
CA ALA A 12 -6.79 6.05 15.35
C ALA A 12 -7.71 6.54 14.22
N ILE A 13 -8.27 5.60 13.47
CA ILE A 13 -9.28 5.86 12.43
C ILE A 13 -10.63 5.41 12.99
N SER A 14 -11.55 6.36 13.15
CA SER A 14 -12.88 6.11 13.73
C SER A 14 -14.02 6.51 12.80
N ARG A 15 -13.76 7.47 11.89
CA ARG A 15 -14.71 7.98 10.89
C ARG A 15 -14.00 8.28 9.58
N TYR A 16 -14.78 8.38 8.50
CA TYR A 16 -14.25 8.68 7.16
C TYR A 16 -13.39 9.94 7.12
N ALA A 17 -13.78 11.00 7.84
CA ALA A 17 -13.03 12.25 7.86
C ALA A 17 -11.59 12.10 8.39
N ASP A 18 -11.31 11.09 9.22
CA ASP A 18 -9.95 10.82 9.70
C ASP A 18 -9.03 10.39 8.55
N LEU A 19 -9.59 9.75 7.52
CA LEU A 19 -8.83 9.27 6.36
C LEU A 19 -8.34 10.41 5.45
N LEU A 20 -8.86 11.62 5.60
CA LEU A 20 -8.41 12.78 4.82
C LEU A 20 -6.97 13.19 5.18
N GLU A 21 -6.46 12.74 6.33
CA GLU A 21 -5.08 12.93 6.77
C GLU A 21 -4.09 11.95 6.12
N ASN A 22 -4.57 11.02 5.28
CA ASN A 22 -3.72 10.09 4.55
C ASN A 22 -2.75 10.86 3.62
N ASN A 23 -1.45 10.57 3.72
CA ASN A 23 -0.47 11.13 2.79
C ASN A 23 -0.70 10.58 1.37
N THR A 24 -1.43 11.35 0.57
CA THR A 24 -1.86 10.96 -0.78
C THR A 24 -0.68 10.80 -1.75
N GLU A 25 0.38 11.59 -1.58
CA GLU A 25 1.60 11.49 -2.41
C GLU A 25 2.34 10.18 -2.12
N ALA A 26 2.57 9.87 -0.84
CA ALA A 26 3.21 8.62 -0.43
C ALA A 26 2.39 7.38 -0.85
N ASP A 27 1.06 7.43 -0.68
CA ASP A 27 0.16 6.34 -1.06
C ASP A 27 0.20 6.08 -2.59
N THR A 28 0.08 7.15 -3.38
CA THR A 28 0.12 7.04 -4.84
C THR A 28 1.49 6.56 -5.34
N ALA A 29 2.58 7.03 -4.72
CA ALA A 29 3.93 6.56 -5.02
C ALA A 29 4.09 5.06 -4.71
N PHE A 30 3.69 4.61 -3.51
CA PHE A 30 3.72 3.20 -3.13
C PHE A 30 2.97 2.33 -4.14
N ARG A 31 1.70 2.68 -4.46
CA ARG A 31 0.87 1.90 -5.40
C ARG A 31 1.45 1.85 -6.80
N SER A 32 2.04 2.95 -7.26
CA SER A 32 2.71 3.01 -8.55
C SER A 32 3.91 2.07 -8.58
N GLU A 33 4.74 2.08 -7.54
CA GLU A 33 5.92 1.22 -7.45
C GLU A 33 5.57 -0.27 -7.27
N MET A 34 4.52 -0.59 -6.49
CA MET A 34 3.95 -1.94 -6.42
C MET A 34 3.57 -2.45 -7.82
N THR A 35 2.88 -1.62 -8.59
CA THR A 35 2.46 -1.95 -9.96
C THR A 35 3.66 -2.16 -10.89
N ARG A 36 4.69 -1.31 -10.79
CA ARG A 36 5.95 -1.47 -11.55
C ARG A 36 6.67 -2.79 -11.25
N ARG A 37 6.49 -3.35 -10.04
CA ARG A 37 7.07 -4.65 -9.61
C ARG A 37 6.14 -5.84 -9.84
N GLY A 38 5.05 -5.64 -10.57
CA GLY A 38 4.12 -6.69 -10.95
C GLY A 38 3.05 -7.03 -9.92
N ILE A 39 2.89 -6.20 -8.88
CA ILE A 39 1.74 -6.30 -7.95
C ILE A 39 0.75 -5.20 -8.31
N PHE A 40 -0.31 -5.58 -9.03
CA PHE A 40 -1.30 -4.60 -9.47
C PHE A 40 -2.07 -4.01 -8.28
N MET A 41 -1.89 -2.71 -8.06
CA MET A 41 -2.74 -1.89 -7.21
C MET A 41 -3.14 -0.66 -8.02
N LEU A 42 -4.43 -0.34 -8.08
CA LEU A 42 -4.85 0.88 -8.77
C LEU A 42 -4.11 2.08 -8.15
N PRO A 43 -3.40 2.92 -8.93
CA PRO A 43 -2.59 4.03 -8.43
C PRO A 43 -3.48 5.22 -8.06
N VAL A 44 -4.47 4.97 -7.20
CA VAL A 44 -5.41 5.93 -6.64
C VAL A 44 -5.38 5.71 -5.14
N ALA A 45 -5.05 6.77 -4.39
CA ALA A 45 -4.97 6.73 -2.94
C ALA A 45 -6.26 6.19 -2.31
N MET A 46 -6.12 5.49 -1.19
CA MET A 46 -7.23 4.87 -0.43
C MET A 46 -8.09 3.85 -1.22
N LYS A 47 -7.67 3.44 -2.43
CA LYS A 47 -8.41 2.41 -3.17
C LYS A 47 -8.27 1.04 -2.50
N ARG A 48 -9.40 0.35 -2.37
CA ARG A 48 -9.49 -1.02 -1.84
C ARG A 48 -8.79 -2.04 -2.74
N ASN A 49 -8.05 -2.92 -2.10
CA ASN A 49 -7.50 -4.15 -2.65
C ASN A 49 -8.28 -5.36 -2.14
N HIS A 50 -8.24 -6.45 -2.91
CA HIS A 50 -9.00 -7.66 -2.65
C HIS A 50 -8.13 -8.90 -2.82
N VAL A 51 -8.14 -9.79 -1.84
CA VAL A 51 -7.64 -11.15 -1.96
C VAL A 51 -8.79 -12.02 -2.45
N SER A 52 -8.54 -12.84 -3.47
CA SER A 52 -9.51 -13.79 -4.04
C SER A 52 -9.11 -15.22 -3.71
N ALA A 53 -10.03 -16.17 -3.92
CA ALA A 53 -9.75 -17.60 -3.77
C ALA A 53 -8.71 -18.15 -4.78
N ALA A 54 -8.35 -17.36 -5.80
CA ALA A 54 -7.30 -17.72 -6.74
C ALA A 54 -5.89 -17.38 -6.25
N HIS A 55 -5.76 -16.53 -5.22
CA HIS A 55 -4.45 -16.22 -4.63
C HIS A 55 -3.97 -17.40 -3.79
N THR A 56 -2.72 -17.76 -3.99
CA THR A 56 -1.99 -18.73 -3.18
C THR A 56 -1.22 -18.03 -2.07
N ASP A 57 -0.76 -18.78 -1.08
CA ASP A 57 0.14 -18.25 -0.05
C ASP A 57 1.41 -17.65 -0.66
N ALA A 58 1.92 -18.24 -1.75
CA ALA A 58 3.07 -17.70 -2.48
C ALA A 58 2.78 -16.32 -3.11
N ASP A 59 1.54 -16.06 -3.58
CA ASP A 59 1.15 -14.75 -4.09
C ASP A 59 1.09 -13.70 -2.98
N ILE A 60 0.64 -14.10 -1.78
CA ILE A 60 0.60 -13.26 -0.59
C ILE A 60 2.03 -12.92 -0.13
N GLU A 61 2.89 -13.93 0.02
CA GLU A 61 4.28 -13.74 0.42
C GLU A 61 5.03 -12.85 -0.58
N ARG A 62 4.85 -13.09 -1.89
CA ARG A 62 5.41 -12.21 -2.93
C ARG A 62 4.91 -10.77 -2.78
N THR A 63 3.62 -10.59 -2.53
CA THR A 63 3.03 -9.24 -2.36
C THR A 63 3.64 -8.51 -1.15
N LEU A 64 3.82 -9.21 -0.03
CA LEU A 64 4.41 -8.65 1.19
C LEU A 64 5.89 -8.29 0.99
N ASN A 65 6.68 -9.19 0.40
CA ASN A 65 8.10 -8.95 0.12
C ASN A 65 8.30 -7.74 -0.80
N VAL A 66 7.49 -7.64 -1.88
CA VAL A 66 7.54 -6.50 -2.80
C VAL A 66 7.14 -5.20 -2.08
N ALA A 67 6.12 -5.24 -1.21
CA ALA A 67 5.71 -4.08 -0.43
C ALA A 67 6.81 -3.60 0.51
N GLU A 68 7.50 -4.52 1.18
CA GLU A 68 8.64 -4.20 2.05
C GLU A 68 9.77 -3.53 1.26
N ASP A 69 10.15 -4.07 0.10
CA ASP A 69 11.20 -3.48 -0.73
C ASP A 69 10.81 -2.09 -1.24
N VAL A 70 9.56 -1.90 -1.66
CA VAL A 70 9.06 -0.58 -2.09
C VAL A 70 9.14 0.43 -0.95
N LEU A 71 8.73 0.05 0.26
CA LEU A 71 8.78 0.94 1.43
C LEU A 71 10.22 1.29 1.81
N LYS A 72 11.15 0.33 1.80
CA LYS A 72 12.58 0.57 2.02
C LYS A 72 13.14 1.57 1.00
N ASP A 73 12.80 1.39 -0.28
CA ASP A 73 13.26 2.29 -1.34
C ASP A 73 12.63 3.68 -1.25
N MET A 74 11.39 3.79 -0.79
CA MET A 74 10.75 5.10 -0.52
C MET A 74 11.47 5.84 0.61
N ILE A 75 11.80 5.15 1.71
CA ILE A 75 12.56 5.72 2.84
C ILE A 75 13.95 6.16 2.38
N ALA A 76 14.67 5.31 1.64
CA ALA A 76 16.01 5.60 1.15
C ALA A 76 16.04 6.82 0.20
N ARG A 77 15.01 6.96 -0.65
CA ARG A 77 14.86 8.10 -1.59
C ARG A 77 14.55 9.43 -0.90
N GLN A 78 13.84 9.39 0.23
CA GLN A 78 13.40 10.61 0.90
C GLN A 78 14.41 11.17 1.92
N GLY A 79 15.54 10.51 2.17
CA GLY A 79 16.57 11.03 3.08
C GLY A 79 16.09 11.31 4.51
N LEU A 80 14.96 10.72 4.92
CA LEU A 80 14.38 10.91 6.24
C LEU A 80 15.12 10.07 7.29
N ARG A 81 15.95 10.76 8.07
CA ARG A 81 16.14 10.48 9.50
C ARG A 81 15.18 11.35 10.29
#